data_AF-A0A7J8L6R5-F1
#
_entry.id   AF-A0A7J8L6R5-F1
#
_cell.length_a   1.000
_cell.length_b   1.000
_cell.length_c   1.000
_cell.angle_alpha   90.00
_cell.angle_beta   90.00
_cell.angle_gamma   90.00
#
_symmetry.space_group_name_H-M   'P 1'
#
loop_
_entity.id
_entity.type
_entity.pdbx_description
1 polymer ?
#
loop_
_entity_poly.entity_id
_entity_poly.type
_entity_poly.pdbx_seq_one_letter_code
_entity_poly.pdbx_strand_id
1 'polypeptide(L)'
;MDFSLPSPDCNTISKTYNGQINSDLIQKTNERYREILPNLPRGKGWMTEHLVQYQGVWLTPNAALKGLMWVQDHFKPRSTDIFLATFPKTGTTWLKALTFATFNRTRYGFADHPLLTTVPHRCLPFLDACPNDLDGFPSPRLLSTHIPYTLLPNSMTVNRSCRFVYICRDPKDVLVSKWLFMNKLRPKELAPLSLEEAFE
;
A
#
# COMPACT_ATOMS: atom_id res chain seq x y z
N MET A 1 -16.11 -21.93 -3.22
CA MET A 1 -15.94 -20.90 -2.16
C MET A 1 -16.39 -19.60 -2.76
N ASP A 2 -17.43 -19.03 -2.18
CA ASP A 2 -18.15 -17.88 -2.70
C ASP A 2 -17.33 -16.60 -2.40
N PHE A 3 -16.99 -15.83 -3.43
CA PHE A 3 -16.17 -14.61 -3.31
C PHE A 3 -17.02 -13.37 -3.55
N SER A 4 -17.95 -13.10 -2.62
CA SER A 4 -18.59 -11.80 -2.52
C SER A 4 -17.61 -10.76 -1.94
N LEU A 5 -17.49 -9.63 -2.65
CA LEU A 5 -16.53 -8.55 -2.41
C LEU A 5 -16.88 -7.70 -1.18
N PRO A 6 -15.90 -7.20 -0.42
CA PRO A 6 -16.07 -5.99 0.39
C PRO A 6 -15.41 -4.75 -0.24
N SER A 7 -16.12 -3.64 -0.10
CA SER A 7 -15.70 -2.23 -0.26
C SER A 7 -14.34 -1.91 0.39
N PRO A 8 -13.58 -0.91 -0.10
CA PRO A 8 -12.31 -0.47 0.46
C PRO A 8 -12.48 0.37 1.74
N ASP A 9 -13.28 -0.10 2.70
CA ASP A 9 -13.31 0.47 4.04
C ASP A 9 -12.29 -0.27 4.91
N CYS A 10 -11.37 0.49 5.51
CA CYS A 10 -10.35 0.01 6.45
C CYS A 10 -10.96 -0.71 7.68
N ASN A 11 -12.28 -0.58 7.89
CA ASN A 11 -13.03 -1.27 8.95
C ASN A 11 -13.53 -2.67 8.56
N THR A 12 -13.48 -3.06 7.27
CA THR A 12 -14.13 -4.28 6.76
C THR A 12 -13.16 -5.38 6.32
N ILE A 13 -11.84 -5.17 6.44
CA ILE A 13 -10.81 -6.14 6.02
C ILE A 13 -10.61 -7.29 7.03
N SER A 14 -11.36 -7.34 8.13
CA SER A 14 -11.24 -8.37 9.19
C SER A 14 -11.73 -9.78 8.83
N LYS A 15 -12.18 -10.05 7.59
CA LYS A 15 -12.87 -11.31 7.25
C LYS A 15 -12.19 -12.19 6.21
N THR A 16 -10.88 -12.19 6.08
CA THR A 16 -10.22 -13.29 5.36
C THR A 16 -8.85 -13.58 5.97
N TYR A 17 -8.68 -14.84 6.41
CA TYR A 17 -7.56 -15.45 7.12
C TYR A 17 -7.62 -15.34 8.66
N ASN A 18 -7.55 -16.52 9.31
CA ASN A 18 -7.67 -16.78 10.75
C ASN A 18 -6.44 -16.31 11.57
N GLY A 19 -5.96 -15.09 11.32
CA GLY A 19 -5.02 -14.40 12.19
C GLY A 19 -5.77 -13.37 13.00
N GLN A 20 -6.04 -13.65 14.28
CA GLN A 20 -6.51 -12.62 15.20
C GLN A 20 -5.34 -11.67 15.46
N ILE A 21 -5.27 -10.59 14.68
CA ILE A 21 -4.42 -9.46 15.00
C ILE A 21 -4.83 -8.99 16.40
N ASN A 22 -3.86 -8.99 17.32
CA ASN A 22 -4.11 -8.68 18.73
C ASN A 22 -4.78 -7.29 18.85
N SER A 23 -5.98 -7.26 19.44
CA SER A 23 -6.78 -6.05 19.67
C SER A 23 -6.00 -4.95 20.38
N ASP A 24 -5.10 -5.34 21.28
CA ASP A 24 -4.31 -4.43 22.10
C ASP A 24 -3.25 -3.70 21.25
N LEU A 25 -2.69 -4.37 20.25
CA LEU A 25 -1.74 -3.76 19.31
C LEU A 25 -2.44 -2.72 18.41
N ILE A 26 -3.64 -3.06 17.93
CA ILE A 26 -4.49 -2.15 17.15
C ILE A 26 -4.86 -0.93 18.00
N GLN A 27 -5.24 -1.13 19.26
CA GLN A 27 -5.56 -0.05 20.17
C GLN A 27 -4.35 0.87 20.38
N LYS A 28 -3.18 0.32 20.68
CA LYS A 28 -1.96 1.10 20.92
C LYS A 28 -1.56 1.97 19.71
N THR A 29 -1.60 1.43 18.49
CA THR A 29 -1.31 2.23 17.28
C THR A 29 -2.39 3.28 17.04
N ASN A 30 -3.67 2.98 17.33
CA ASN A 30 -4.75 3.96 17.20
C ASN A 30 -4.63 5.10 18.22
N GLU A 31 -4.20 4.82 19.45
CA GLU A 31 -3.92 5.84 20.47
C GLU A 31 -2.80 6.77 20.01
N ARG A 32 -1.66 6.21 19.61
CA ARG A 32 -0.54 6.98 19.03
C ARG A 32 -0.99 7.81 17.82
N TYR A 33 -1.81 7.24 16.94
CA TYR A 33 -2.36 7.97 15.78
C TYR A 33 -3.21 9.17 16.20
N ARG A 34 -4.09 9.00 17.20
CA ARG A 34 -4.94 10.08 17.74
C ARG A 34 -4.14 11.17 18.43
N GLU A 35 -3.03 10.83 19.08
CA GLU A 35 -2.15 11.78 19.75
C GLU A 35 -1.37 12.65 18.77
N ILE A 36 -0.81 12.06 17.69
CA ILE A 36 0.02 12.82 16.76
C ILE A 36 -0.78 13.59 15.72
N LEU A 37 -1.92 13.05 15.25
CA LEU A 37 -2.66 13.59 14.11
C LEU A 37 -3.03 15.08 14.25
N PRO A 38 -3.48 15.59 15.41
CA PRO A 38 -3.81 17.00 15.57
C PRO A 38 -2.61 17.95 15.39
N ASN A 39 -1.40 17.46 15.65
CA ASN A 39 -0.17 18.25 15.65
C ASN A 39 0.57 18.24 14.30
N LEU A 40 0.11 17.46 13.33
CA LEU A 40 0.74 17.40 12.01
C LEU A 40 0.30 18.56 11.12
N PRO A 41 1.21 19.18 10.35
CA PRO A 41 0.85 20.17 9.34
C PRO A 41 -0.15 19.59 8.34
N ARG A 42 -1.15 20.39 7.96
CA ARG A 42 -2.21 19.99 7.01
C ARG A 42 -2.03 20.67 5.67
N GLY A 43 -2.42 19.98 4.61
CA GLY A 43 -2.32 20.45 3.24
C GLY A 43 -3.46 19.92 2.39
N LYS A 44 -3.76 20.65 1.31
CA LYS A 44 -4.78 20.25 0.34
C LYS A 44 -4.19 19.19 -0.59
N GLY A 45 -4.88 18.06 -0.73
CA GLY A 45 -4.56 17.03 -1.71
C GLY A 45 -5.56 16.99 -2.85
N TRP A 46 -5.27 16.18 -3.86
CA TRP A 46 -6.12 16.03 -5.05
C TRP A 46 -7.47 15.34 -4.76
N MET A 47 -7.48 14.41 -3.80
CA MET A 47 -8.64 13.58 -3.41
C MET A 47 -9.19 13.90 -2.02
N THR A 48 -8.39 14.52 -1.16
CA THR A 48 -8.79 14.89 0.20
C THR A 48 -8.20 16.25 0.51
N GLU A 49 -8.99 17.11 1.15
CA GLU A 49 -8.53 18.43 1.58
C GLU A 49 -7.63 18.39 2.82
N HIS A 50 -7.37 17.18 3.36
CA HIS A 50 -6.72 17.00 4.65
C HIS A 50 -5.55 16.03 4.56
N LEU A 51 -4.61 16.26 3.63
CA LEU A 51 -3.31 15.61 3.73
C LEU A 51 -2.60 16.07 5.00
N VAL A 52 -1.77 15.20 5.57
CA VAL A 52 -0.93 15.52 6.72
C VAL A 52 0.54 15.26 6.39
N GLN A 53 1.42 16.14 6.86
CA GLN A 53 2.85 15.99 6.68
C GLN A 53 3.43 15.24 7.89
N TYR A 54 3.96 14.04 7.65
CA TYR A 54 4.64 13.24 8.67
C TYR A 54 6.08 12.98 8.21
N GLN A 55 7.05 13.41 9.03
CA GLN A 55 8.48 13.23 8.75
C GLN A 55 8.89 13.68 7.32
N GLY A 56 8.36 14.82 6.88
CA GLY A 56 8.67 15.42 5.58
C GLY A 56 7.87 14.87 4.39
N VAL A 57 6.95 13.92 4.60
CA VAL A 57 6.14 13.31 3.52
C VAL A 57 4.65 13.61 3.72
N TRP A 58 3.96 13.97 2.64
CA TRP A 58 2.52 14.17 2.63
C TRP A 58 1.76 12.85 2.45
N LEU A 59 0.87 12.55 3.41
CA LEU A 59 0.14 11.29 3.49
C LEU A 59 -1.36 11.53 3.68
N THR A 60 -2.17 10.61 3.18
CA THR A 60 -3.59 10.55 3.54
C THR A 60 -3.73 10.02 4.98
N PRO A 61 -4.40 10.75 5.90
CA PRO A 61 -4.44 10.36 7.31
C PRO A 61 -5.01 8.96 7.53
N ASN A 62 -6.19 8.70 6.96
CA ASN A 62 -6.95 7.49 7.24
C ASN A 62 -6.48 6.24 6.49
N ALA A 63 -5.55 6.37 5.54
CA ALA A 63 -5.03 5.24 4.77
C ALA A 63 -3.50 5.16 4.90
N ALA A 64 -2.78 6.08 4.26
CA ALA A 64 -1.32 5.99 4.19
C ALA A 64 -0.63 6.21 5.54
N LEU A 65 -1.07 7.17 6.36
CA LEU A 65 -0.47 7.41 7.67
C LEU A 65 -0.75 6.26 8.64
N LYS A 66 -2.00 5.82 8.75
CA LYS A 66 -2.36 4.66 9.59
C LYS A 66 -1.60 3.39 9.18
N GLY A 67 -1.54 3.11 7.88
CA GLY A 67 -0.78 1.99 7.32
C GLY A 67 0.70 2.06 7.65
N LEU A 68 1.31 3.25 7.48
CA LEU A 68 2.70 3.48 7.85
C LEU A 68 2.96 3.24 9.34
N MET A 69 2.12 3.81 10.22
CA MET A 69 2.29 3.66 11.68
C MET A 69 2.17 2.20 12.10
N TRP A 70 1.21 1.47 11.52
CA TRP A 70 1.07 0.03 11.75
C TRP A 70 2.34 -0.74 11.37
N VAL A 71 2.91 -0.44 10.21
CA VAL A 71 4.15 -1.07 9.74
C VAL A 71 5.33 -0.70 10.65
N GLN A 72 5.41 0.55 11.10
CA GLN A 72 6.45 1.02 12.04
C GLN A 72 6.37 0.31 13.39
N ASP A 73 5.17 0.08 13.90
CA ASP A 73 4.96 -0.46 15.25
C ASP A 73 5.05 -1.99 15.29
N HIS A 74 4.56 -2.69 14.26
CA HIS A 74 4.25 -4.12 14.37
C HIS A 74 4.88 -5.00 13.29
N PHE A 75 5.34 -4.45 12.17
CA PHE A 75 5.82 -5.30 11.09
C PHE A 75 7.14 -5.98 11.45
N LYS A 76 7.16 -7.31 11.38
CA LYS A 76 8.32 -8.15 11.63
C LYS A 76 8.86 -8.67 10.29
N PRO A 77 9.91 -8.04 9.72
CA PRO A 77 10.52 -8.53 8.50
C PRO A 77 11.17 -9.90 8.69
N ARG A 78 11.15 -10.72 7.64
CA ARG A 78 11.92 -11.96 7.54
C ARG A 78 13.06 -11.76 6.55
N SER A 79 14.20 -12.41 6.77
CA SER A 79 15.36 -12.32 5.88
C SER A 79 15.09 -12.77 4.43
N THR A 80 14.01 -13.53 4.23
CA THR A 80 13.60 -14.06 2.94
C THR A 80 12.61 -13.15 2.21
N ASP A 81 12.04 -12.14 2.87
CA ASP A 81 11.00 -11.28 2.30
C ASP A 81 11.51 -10.47 1.10
N ILE A 82 10.62 -10.24 0.15
CA ILE A 82 10.86 -9.42 -1.04
C ILE A 82 9.76 -8.35 -1.12
N PHE A 83 10.17 -7.09 -1.17
CA PHE A 83 9.29 -5.93 -1.21
C PHE A 83 9.33 -5.27 -2.58
N LEU A 84 8.17 -5.16 -3.22
CA LEU A 84 7.98 -4.34 -4.41
C LEU A 84 7.65 -2.91 -3.97
N ALA A 85 8.65 -2.05 -3.95
CA ALA A 85 8.51 -0.66 -3.55
C ALA A 85 8.26 0.20 -4.79
N THR A 86 7.22 1.01 -4.78
CA THR A 86 6.93 1.91 -5.92
C THR A 86 6.35 3.21 -5.42
N PHE A 87 6.56 4.31 -6.15
CA PHE A 87 5.65 5.45 -5.99
C PHE A 87 4.30 5.11 -6.68
N PRO A 88 3.15 5.62 -6.21
CA PRO A 88 1.89 5.39 -6.91
C PRO A 88 2.00 5.80 -8.38
N LYS A 89 1.44 4.96 -9.26
CA LYS A 89 1.36 5.20 -10.72
C LYS A 89 2.67 5.06 -11.50
N THR A 90 3.73 4.51 -10.91
CA THR A 90 4.98 4.15 -11.62
C THR A 90 4.99 2.76 -12.24
N GLY A 91 3.85 2.07 -12.32
CA GLY A 91 3.75 0.73 -12.93
C GLY A 91 3.58 -0.43 -11.93
N THR A 92 3.08 -0.16 -10.73
CA THR A 92 2.88 -1.17 -9.66
C THR A 92 2.09 -2.39 -10.11
N THR A 93 1.00 -2.21 -10.88
CA THR A 93 0.17 -3.31 -11.38
C THR A 93 0.98 -4.26 -12.27
N TRP A 94 1.80 -3.70 -13.16
CA TRP A 94 2.65 -4.47 -14.07
C TRP A 94 3.78 -5.18 -13.31
N LEU A 95 4.46 -4.47 -12.39
CA LEU A 95 5.50 -5.05 -11.56
C LEU A 95 4.97 -6.20 -10.68
N LYS A 96 3.78 -6.05 -10.09
CA LYS A 96 3.12 -7.12 -9.33
C LYS A 96 2.84 -8.34 -10.21
N ALA A 97 2.29 -8.14 -11.40
CA ALA A 97 1.98 -9.23 -12.33
C ALA A 97 3.25 -10.00 -12.74
N LEU A 98 4.29 -9.29 -13.18
CA LEU A 98 5.57 -9.89 -13.59
C LEU A 98 6.23 -10.65 -12.44
N THR A 99 6.28 -10.04 -11.26
CA THR A 99 6.89 -10.68 -10.08
C THR A 99 6.10 -11.92 -9.67
N PHE A 100 4.77 -11.85 -9.63
CA PHE A 100 3.92 -12.98 -9.27
C PHE A 100 4.11 -14.15 -10.24
N ALA A 101 4.06 -13.88 -11.54
CA ALA A 101 4.25 -14.88 -12.57
C ALA A 101 5.65 -15.52 -12.50
N THR A 102 6.69 -14.70 -12.34
CA THR A 102 8.08 -15.19 -12.25
C THR A 102 8.30 -16.06 -11.02
N PHE A 103 7.73 -15.67 -9.88
CA PHE A 103 7.88 -16.37 -8.61
C PHE A 103 7.10 -17.68 -8.57
N ASN A 104 5.91 -17.72 -9.19
CA ASN A 104 5.05 -18.90 -9.20
C ASN A 104 5.11 -19.71 -10.52
N ARG A 105 6.12 -19.47 -11.37
CA ARG A 105 6.24 -20.10 -12.70
C ARG A 105 6.26 -21.62 -12.73
N THR A 106 6.63 -22.25 -11.61
CA THR A 106 6.63 -23.71 -11.45
C THR A 106 5.36 -24.24 -10.77
N ARG A 107 4.53 -23.34 -10.23
CA ARG A 107 3.31 -23.69 -9.47
C ARG A 107 2.05 -23.61 -10.33
N TYR A 108 2.04 -22.73 -11.32
CA TYR A 108 0.91 -22.51 -12.22
C TYR A 108 1.37 -22.60 -13.67
N GLY A 109 0.57 -23.26 -14.52
CA GLY A 109 0.77 -23.23 -15.96
C GLY A 109 0.22 -21.95 -16.58
N PHE A 110 0.34 -21.82 -17.90
CA PHE A 110 -0.20 -20.66 -18.61
C PHE A 110 -1.73 -20.63 -18.66
N ALA A 111 -2.37 -21.80 -18.78
CA ALA A 111 -3.83 -21.90 -18.97
C ALA A 111 -4.63 -21.68 -17.67
N ASP A 112 -4.02 -21.93 -16.52
CA ASP A 112 -4.64 -21.90 -15.18
C ASP A 112 -4.00 -20.83 -14.27
N HIS A 113 -3.26 -19.87 -14.86
CA HIS A 113 -2.55 -18.87 -14.09
C HIS A 113 -3.51 -17.91 -13.36
N PRO A 114 -3.33 -17.65 -12.04
CA PRO A 114 -4.23 -16.78 -11.27
C PRO A 114 -4.41 -15.36 -11.85
N LEU A 115 -3.41 -14.84 -12.57
CA LEU A 115 -3.49 -13.52 -13.21
C LEU A 115 -4.52 -13.43 -14.35
N LEU A 116 -5.04 -14.55 -14.84
CA LEU A 116 -6.10 -14.57 -15.85
C LEU A 116 -7.47 -14.21 -15.26
N THR A 117 -7.68 -14.50 -13.98
CA THR A 117 -8.98 -14.33 -13.30
C THR A 117 -8.92 -13.33 -12.15
N THR A 118 -7.72 -13.00 -11.68
CA THR A 118 -7.49 -12.15 -10.50
C THR A 118 -6.59 -10.97 -10.85
N VAL A 119 -7.01 -9.77 -10.44
CA VAL A 119 -6.19 -8.57 -10.64
C VAL A 119 -4.88 -8.66 -9.85
N PRO A 120 -3.73 -8.18 -10.37
CA PRO A 120 -2.42 -8.33 -9.73
C PRO A 120 -2.36 -7.78 -8.29
N HIS A 121 -3.15 -6.75 -7.97
CA HIS A 121 -3.22 -6.17 -6.62
C HIS A 121 -3.77 -7.14 -5.56
N ARG A 122 -4.55 -8.15 -5.96
CA ARG A 122 -5.06 -9.21 -5.05
C ARG A 122 -4.09 -10.39 -4.93
N CYS A 123 -3.19 -10.58 -5.90
CA CYS A 123 -2.18 -11.63 -5.86
C CYS A 123 -1.01 -11.27 -4.93
N LEU A 124 -0.67 -9.98 -4.81
CA LEU A 124 0.36 -9.47 -3.90
C LEU A 124 -0.21 -8.40 -2.98
N PRO A 125 -0.30 -8.64 -1.66
CA PRO A 125 -0.85 -7.67 -0.74
C PRO A 125 0.07 -6.45 -0.59
N PHE A 126 -0.52 -5.34 -0.15
CA PHE A 126 0.22 -4.18 0.31
C PHE A 126 0.61 -4.34 1.78
N LEU A 127 1.86 -4.04 2.09
CA LEU A 127 2.42 -4.01 3.43
C LEU A 127 1.68 -2.99 4.32
N ASP A 128 1.36 -1.84 3.75
CA ASP A 128 0.72 -0.69 4.39
C ASP A 128 -0.82 -0.71 4.33
N ALA A 129 -1.42 -1.79 3.83
CA ALA A 129 -2.86 -1.99 3.98
C ALA A 129 -3.16 -2.51 5.40
N CYS A 130 -3.25 -1.62 6.37
CA CYS A 130 -3.58 -1.97 7.77
C CYS A 130 -5.08 -2.27 7.94
N PRO A 131 -5.48 -3.18 8.85
CA PRO A 131 -4.65 -4.18 9.51
C PRO A 131 -4.61 -5.47 8.66
N ASN A 132 -3.41 -5.94 8.29
CA ASN A 132 -3.22 -7.19 7.55
C ASN A 132 -2.42 -8.18 8.41
N ASP A 133 -2.92 -9.41 8.56
CA ASP A 133 -2.13 -10.50 9.11
C ASP A 133 -1.22 -11.06 8.01
N LEU A 134 0.04 -10.59 8.01
CA LEU A 134 1.07 -11.06 7.09
C LEU A 134 1.90 -12.21 7.67
N ASP A 135 1.66 -12.60 8.93
CA ASP A 135 2.46 -13.62 9.60
C ASP A 135 2.02 -15.04 9.20
N GLY A 136 0.74 -15.23 8.86
CA GLY A 136 0.24 -16.48 8.30
C GLY A 136 0.77 -16.84 6.90
N PHE A 137 1.40 -15.90 6.19
CA PHE A 137 1.92 -16.16 4.83
C PHE A 137 3.20 -17.00 4.86
N PRO A 138 3.36 -17.99 3.95
CA PRO A 138 4.58 -18.77 3.85
C PRO A 138 5.77 -17.92 3.38
N SER A 139 6.96 -18.27 3.83
CA SER A 139 8.21 -17.65 3.36
C SER A 139 8.68 -18.29 2.04
N PRO A 140 9.31 -17.51 1.13
CA PRO A 140 9.48 -16.04 1.19
C PRO A 140 8.16 -15.31 0.90
N ARG A 141 7.89 -14.21 1.62
CA ARG A 141 6.71 -13.37 1.36
C ARG A 141 7.00 -12.38 0.24
N LEU A 142 6.06 -12.27 -0.70
CA LEU A 142 6.05 -11.20 -1.71
C LEU A 142 5.07 -10.11 -1.29
N LEU A 143 5.60 -8.96 -0.91
CA LEU A 143 4.83 -7.82 -0.43
C LEU A 143 5.07 -6.61 -1.33
N SER A 144 4.16 -5.64 -1.27
CA SER A 144 4.31 -4.38 -2.02
C SER A 144 4.09 -3.18 -1.12
N THR A 145 4.67 -2.03 -1.44
CA THR A 145 4.46 -0.83 -0.63
C THR A 145 4.64 0.45 -1.43
N HIS A 146 3.92 1.48 -1.00
CA HIS A 146 4.14 2.87 -1.40
C HIS A 146 4.86 3.70 -0.33
N ILE A 147 5.23 3.09 0.81
CA ILE A 147 5.97 3.77 1.87
C ILE A 147 7.35 4.19 1.33
N PRO A 148 7.73 5.48 1.44
CA PRO A 148 9.07 5.93 1.12
C PRO A 148 10.13 5.22 1.96
N TYR A 149 11.29 4.93 1.36
CA TYR A 149 12.37 4.20 2.03
C TYR A 149 12.79 4.81 3.37
N THR A 150 12.78 6.15 3.47
CA THR A 150 13.14 6.90 4.68
C THR A 150 12.17 6.72 5.85
N LEU A 151 10.93 6.27 5.59
CA LEU A 151 9.92 6.03 6.61
C LEU A 151 9.76 4.55 6.96
N LEU A 152 10.47 3.65 6.25
CA LEU A 152 10.46 2.23 6.57
C LEU A 152 11.17 1.97 7.92
N PRO A 153 10.71 0.97 8.69
CA PRO A 153 11.34 0.59 9.95
C PRO A 153 12.82 0.24 9.76
N ASN A 154 13.65 0.58 10.74
CA ASN A 154 15.06 0.20 10.76
C ASN A 154 15.27 -1.32 10.66
N SER A 155 14.34 -2.13 11.18
CA SER A 155 14.38 -3.60 11.06
C SER A 155 14.35 -4.09 9.60
N MET A 156 13.83 -3.29 8.67
CA MET A 156 13.77 -3.59 7.24
C MET A 156 14.98 -3.05 6.47
N THR A 157 15.57 -1.95 6.93
CA THR A 157 16.57 -1.18 6.16
C THR A 157 18.00 -1.34 6.70
N VAL A 158 18.17 -1.38 8.02
CA VAL A 158 19.45 -1.56 8.70
C VAL A 158 19.80 -3.04 8.69
N ASN A 159 20.99 -3.38 8.18
CA ASN A 159 21.54 -4.74 7.97
C ASN A 159 21.09 -5.51 6.71
N ARG A 160 20.39 -4.85 5.75
CA ARG A 160 20.02 -5.46 4.44
C ARG A 160 19.33 -6.83 4.56
N SER A 161 18.59 -7.05 5.64
CA SER A 161 17.84 -8.29 5.88
C SER A 161 16.77 -8.51 4.81
N CYS A 162 16.20 -7.43 4.29
CA CYS A 162 15.13 -7.44 3.30
C CYS A 162 15.63 -7.14 1.89
N ARG A 163 14.97 -7.71 0.88
CA ARG A 163 15.23 -7.41 -0.53
C ARG A 163 14.16 -6.49 -1.08
N PHE A 164 14.59 -5.45 -1.80
CA PHE A 164 13.68 -4.48 -2.42
C PHE A 164 13.84 -4.50 -3.94
N VAL A 165 12.71 -4.48 -4.65
CA VAL A 165 12.64 -4.20 -6.08
C VAL A 165 11.89 -2.88 -6.23
N TYR A 166 12.57 -1.87 -6.76
CA TYR A 166 11.99 -0.55 -6.96
C TYR A 166 11.79 -0.25 -8.45
N ILE A 167 10.63 0.29 -8.82
CA ILE A 167 10.36 0.79 -10.18
C ILE A 167 10.09 2.30 -10.14
N CYS A 168 10.84 3.02 -10.96
CA CYS A 168 10.65 4.44 -11.22
C CYS A 168 10.07 4.65 -12.62
N ARG A 169 9.45 5.82 -12.80
CA ARG A 169 8.93 6.30 -14.08
C ARG A 169 9.19 7.81 -14.16
N ASP A 170 9.32 8.36 -15.37
CA ASP A 170 9.48 9.81 -15.56
C ASP A 170 8.39 10.57 -14.77
N PRO A 171 8.75 11.58 -13.97
CA PRO A 171 7.79 12.29 -13.12
C PRO A 171 6.68 12.99 -13.91
N LYS A 172 6.93 13.43 -15.15
CA LYS A 172 5.91 14.04 -16.03
C LYS A 172 4.84 13.01 -16.40
N ASP A 173 5.27 11.80 -16.73
CA ASP A 173 4.41 10.66 -17.01
C ASP A 173 3.60 10.23 -15.77
N VAL A 174 4.25 10.23 -14.61
CA VAL A 174 3.61 9.90 -13.32
C VAL A 174 2.52 10.91 -12.99
N LEU A 175 2.79 12.21 -13.18
CA LEU A 175 1.83 13.29 -12.98
C LEU A 175 0.57 13.02 -13.82
N VAL A 176 0.72 12.85 -15.14
CA VAL A 176 -0.42 12.61 -16.04
C VAL A 176 -1.16 11.33 -15.68
N SER A 177 -0.44 10.23 -15.39
CA SER A 177 -1.07 8.95 -15.01
C SER A 177 -1.85 9.05 -13.70
N LYS A 178 -1.31 9.78 -12.71
CA LYS A 178 -1.98 10.05 -11.44
C LYS A 178 -3.17 10.96 -11.63
N TRP A 179 -3.05 12.01 -12.42
CA TRP A 179 -4.11 12.98 -12.68
C TRP A 179 -5.31 12.30 -13.33
N LEU A 180 -5.09 11.55 -14.42
CA LEU A 180 -6.13 10.75 -15.07
C LEU A 180 -6.78 9.75 -14.12
N PHE A 181 -5.98 9.09 -13.27
CA PHE A 181 -6.49 8.12 -12.31
C PHE A 181 -7.35 8.78 -11.22
N MET A 182 -6.90 9.90 -10.66
CA MET A 182 -7.65 10.60 -9.61
C MET A 182 -8.94 11.21 -10.17
N ASN A 183 -8.95 11.76 -11.38
CA ASN A 183 -10.18 12.23 -12.01
C ASN A 183 -11.19 11.10 -12.28
N LYS A 184 -10.74 9.87 -12.54
CA LYS A 184 -11.63 8.70 -12.64
C LYS A 184 -12.23 8.28 -11.29
N LEU A 185 -11.53 8.53 -10.19
CA LEU A 185 -11.98 8.20 -8.84
C LEU A 185 -12.77 9.34 -8.18
N ARG A 186 -12.67 10.56 -8.70
CA ARG A 186 -13.34 11.73 -8.16
C ARG A 186 -14.88 11.55 -8.25
N PRO A 187 -15.64 11.89 -7.20
CA PRO A 187 -17.11 11.91 -7.25
C PRO A 187 -17.61 12.74 -8.43
N LYS A 188 -18.66 12.25 -9.11
CA LYS A 188 -19.18 12.88 -10.34
C LYS A 188 -19.81 14.26 -10.09
N GLU A 189 -20.16 14.53 -8.85
CA GLU A 189 -20.74 15.78 -8.37
C GLU A 189 -19.70 16.90 -8.28
N LEU A 190 -18.41 16.55 -8.21
CA LEU A 190 -17.31 17.51 -8.17
C LEU A 190 -16.77 17.75 -9.58
N ALA A 191 -16.39 19.00 -9.87
CA ALA A 191 -15.70 19.32 -11.11
C ALA A 191 -14.40 18.51 -11.24
N PRO A 192 -14.01 18.07 -12.45
CA PRO A 192 -12.72 17.42 -12.66
C PRO A 192 -11.57 18.31 -12.16
N LEU A 193 -10.53 17.70 -11.60
CA LEU A 193 -9.29 18.41 -11.25
C LEU A 193 -8.64 18.85 -12.56
N SER A 194 -8.38 20.14 -12.73
CA SER A 194 -7.64 20.60 -13.92
C SER A 194 -6.18 20.11 -13.87
N LEU A 195 -5.50 20.12 -15.00
CA LEU A 195 -4.10 19.70 -15.01
C LEU A 195 -3.21 20.76 -14.33
N GLU A 196 -3.58 22.04 -14.47
CA GLU A 196 -2.92 23.18 -13.85
C GLU A 196 -3.01 23.08 -12.32
N GLU A 197 -4.20 22.84 -11.77
CA GLU A 197 -4.40 22.62 -10.32
C GLU A 197 -3.68 21.37 -9.80
N ALA A 198 -3.44 20.38 -10.66
CA ALA A 198 -2.71 19.18 -10.28
C ALA A 198 -1.18 19.38 -10.32
N PHE A 199 -0.70 20.33 -11.13
CA PHE A 199 0.73 20.61 -11.28
C PHE A 199 1.27 21.45 -10.12
N GLU A 200 0.48 22.40 -9.63
CA GLU A 200 0.76 23.22 -8.43
C GLU A 200 0.67 22.41 -7.13
#